data_AF-A0A563UFC3-F1
#
_entry.id   AF-A0A563UFC3-F1
#
_cell.length_a   1.000
_cell.length_b   1.000
_cell.length_c   1.000
_cell.angle_alpha   90.00
_cell.angle_beta   90.00
_cell.angle_gamma   90.00
#
_symmetry.space_group_name_H-M   'P 1'
#
loop_
_entity.id
_entity.type
_entity.pdbx_description
1 polymer ?
#
loop_
_entity_poly.entity_id
_entity_poly.type
_entity_poly.pdbx_seq_one_letter_code
_entity_poly.pdbx_strand_id
1 'polypeptide(L)'
;MFDYKVKAHLNSIIDRAASYGLTSVDVDYATDFLAAHEFLLCLDHIVTQLFEYNISVDDQFFIDIEHVAHIVGMPEDDYSHIKSLIKHIQ
;
A
#
# COMPACT_ATOMS: atom_id res chain seq x y z
N MET A 1 19.62 -7.64 -4.31
CA MET A 1 19.76 -6.58 -3.28
C MET A 1 18.65 -5.54 -3.38
N PHE A 2 18.23 -5.16 -4.60
CA PHE A 2 17.08 -4.27 -4.84
C PHE A 2 15.77 -4.82 -4.26
N ASP A 3 15.43 -6.07 -4.58
CA ASP A 3 14.17 -6.70 -4.17
C ASP A 3 13.97 -6.80 -2.66
N TYR A 4 15.06 -6.95 -1.88
CA TYR A 4 14.96 -7.04 -0.42
C TYR A 4 14.46 -5.73 0.21
N LYS A 5 14.87 -4.58 -0.35
CA LYS A 5 14.42 -3.28 0.13
C LYS A 5 12.96 -3.04 -0.22
N VAL A 6 12.57 -3.35 -1.47
CA VAL A 6 11.17 -3.25 -1.91
C VAL A 6 10.28 -4.13 -1.05
N LYS A 7 10.70 -5.37 -0.81
CA LYS A 7 9.97 -6.31 0.04
C LYS A 7 9.78 -5.79 1.46
N ALA A 8 10.82 -5.22 2.07
CA ALA A 8 10.73 -4.64 3.41
C ALA A 8 9.77 -3.44 3.47
N HIS A 9 9.82 -2.56 2.46
CA HIS A 9 8.89 -1.43 2.38
C HIS A 9 7.44 -1.88 2.18
N LEU A 10 7.20 -2.83 1.27
CA LEU A 10 5.85 -3.39 1.06
C LEU A 10 5.33 -4.09 2.31
N ASN A 11 6.18 -4.83 3.03
CA ASN A 11 5.77 -5.44 4.30
C ASN A 11 5.32 -4.38 5.31
N SER A 12 6.07 -3.27 5.42
CA SER A 12 5.69 -2.15 6.28
C SER A 12 4.37 -1.49 5.84
N ILE A 13 4.10 -1.42 4.53
CA ILE A 13 2.83 -0.89 4.00
C ILE A 13 1.68 -1.84 4.37
N ILE A 14 1.86 -3.15 4.23
CA ILE A 14 0.87 -4.16 4.62
C ILE A 14 0.54 -4.06 6.11
N ASP A 15 1.56 -4.03 6.96
CA ASP A 15 1.40 -3.95 8.42
C ASP A 15 0.62 -2.68 8.83
N ARG A 16 0.92 -1.56 8.19
CA ARG A 16 0.21 -0.29 8.44
C ARG A 16 -1.22 -0.31 7.88
N ALA A 17 -1.44 -0.84 6.67
CA ALA A 17 -2.77 -0.98 6.09
C ALA A 17 -3.68 -1.83 6.99
N ALA A 18 -3.16 -2.93 7.54
CA ALA A 18 -3.85 -3.73 8.55
C ALA A 18 -4.21 -2.89 9.80
N SER A 19 -3.28 -2.06 10.29
CA SER A 19 -3.53 -1.18 11.44
C SER A 19 -4.58 -0.09 11.18
N TYR A 20 -4.76 0.34 9.93
CA TYR A 20 -5.83 1.28 9.54
C TYR A 20 -7.20 0.61 9.40
N GLY A 21 -7.25 -0.73 9.42
CA GLY A 21 -8.49 -1.50 9.35
C GLY A 21 -8.74 -2.20 8.02
N LEU A 22 -7.70 -2.37 7.19
CA LEU A 22 -7.79 -3.27 6.05
C LEU A 22 -8.08 -4.71 6.52
N THR A 23 -8.95 -5.43 5.81
CA THR A 23 -9.41 -6.74 6.28
C THR A 23 -8.27 -7.76 6.27
N SER A 24 -8.37 -8.78 7.12
CA SER A 24 -7.37 -9.85 7.13
C SER A 24 -7.26 -10.57 5.79
N VAL A 25 -8.36 -10.67 5.03
CA VAL A 25 -8.38 -11.32 3.72
C VAL A 25 -7.53 -10.55 2.71
N ASP A 26 -7.64 -9.22 2.69
CA ASP A 26 -6.85 -8.37 1.78
C ASP A 26 -5.38 -8.30 2.20
N VAL A 27 -5.12 -8.34 3.52
CA VAL A 27 -3.77 -8.45 4.07
C VAL A 27 -3.13 -9.78 3.66
N ASP A 28 -3.88 -10.88 3.72
CA ASP A 28 -3.40 -12.21 3.29
C ASP A 28 -3.08 -12.21 1.79
N TYR A 29 -3.95 -11.66 0.94
CA TYR A 29 -3.69 -11.53 -0.49
C TYR A 29 -2.44 -10.67 -0.80
N ALA A 30 -2.31 -9.50 -0.17
CA ALA A 30 -1.12 -8.66 -0.33
C ALA A 30 0.16 -9.40 0.10
N THR A 31 0.09 -10.18 1.17
CA THR A 31 1.21 -10.99 1.68
C THR A 31 1.58 -12.11 0.69
N ASP A 32 0.60 -12.77 0.08
CA ASP A 32 0.81 -13.78 -0.94
C ASP A 32 1.49 -13.19 -2.19
N PHE A 33 1.03 -12.03 -2.68
CA PHE A 33 1.68 -11.31 -3.78
C PHE A 33 3.13 -10.93 -3.43
N LEU A 34 3.37 -10.45 -2.20
CA LEU A 34 4.70 -10.11 -1.72
C LEU A 34 5.63 -11.34 -1.67
N ALA A 35 5.10 -12.50 -1.27
CA ALA A 35 5.84 -13.76 -1.25
C ALA A 35 6.16 -14.27 -2.66
N ALA A 36 5.25 -14.06 -3.61
CA ALA A 36 5.42 -14.37 -5.03
C ALA A 36 6.33 -13.38 -5.78
N HIS A 37 6.80 -12.31 -5.14
CA HIS A 37 7.55 -11.20 -5.76
C HIS A 37 6.73 -10.39 -6.79
N GLU A 38 5.40 -10.46 -6.70
CA GLU A 38 4.46 -9.68 -7.50
C GLU A 38 4.26 -8.30 -6.87
N PHE A 39 5.34 -7.50 -6.82
CA PHE A 39 5.38 -6.25 -6.05
C PHE A 39 4.38 -5.18 -6.50
N LEU A 40 4.19 -5.04 -7.81
CA LEU A 40 3.20 -4.11 -8.36
C LEU A 40 1.79 -4.51 -7.96
N LEU A 41 1.45 -5.81 -8.06
CA LEU A 41 0.14 -6.33 -7.69
C LEU A 41 -0.11 -6.25 -6.18
N CYS A 42 0.93 -6.48 -5.39
CA CYS A 42 0.91 -6.28 -3.94
C CYS A 42 0.50 -4.83 -3.58
N LEU A 43 1.15 -3.83 -4.18
CA LEU A 43 0.84 -2.43 -3.90
C LEU A 43 -0.54 -2.02 -4.44
N ASP A 44 -0.84 -2.40 -5.68
CA ASP A 44 -2.11 -2.11 -6.35
C ASP A 44 -3.30 -2.67 -5.57
N HIS A 45 -3.19 -3.89 -5.05
CA HIS A 45 -4.22 -4.49 -4.21
C HIS A 45 -4.46 -3.66 -2.95
N ILE A 46 -3.40 -3.27 -2.21
CA ILE A 46 -3.53 -2.46 -1.01
C ILE A 46 -4.20 -1.11 -1.31
N VAL A 47 -3.71 -0.41 -2.35
CA VAL A 47 -4.24 0.89 -2.78
C VAL A 47 -5.73 0.78 -3.12
N THR A 48 -6.08 -0.20 -3.98
CA THR A 48 -7.46 -0.43 -4.40
C THR A 48 -8.38 -0.68 -3.20
N GLN A 49 -8.00 -1.60 -2.31
CA GLN A 49 -8.86 -1.99 -1.19
C GLN A 49 -8.99 -0.88 -0.14
N LEU A 50 -7.95 -0.10 0.12
CA LEU A 50 -8.04 1.08 0.97
C LEU A 50 -9.08 2.08 0.45
N PHE A 51 -9.09 2.31 -0.86
CA PHE A 51 -10.05 3.21 -1.49
C PHE A 51 -11.47 2.65 -1.50
N GLU A 52 -11.65 1.39 -1.90
CA GLU A 52 -12.97 0.73 -1.96
C GLU A 52 -13.65 0.68 -0.58
N TYR A 53 -12.88 0.46 0.48
CA TYR A 53 -13.39 0.46 1.85
C TYR A 53 -13.36 1.84 2.53
N ASN A 54 -12.95 2.88 1.80
CA ASN A 54 -12.82 4.24 2.33
C ASN A 54 -12.02 4.30 3.65
N ILE A 55 -10.94 3.51 3.71
CA ILE A 55 -10.08 3.39 4.89
C ILE A 55 -9.20 4.63 4.95
N SER A 56 -9.28 5.33 6.08
CA SER A 56 -8.52 6.56 6.26
C SER A 56 -7.07 6.27 6.62
N VAL A 57 -6.17 7.08 6.08
CA VAL A 57 -4.72 6.95 6.28
C VAL A 57 -4.12 8.29 6.72
N ASP A 58 -2.84 8.29 7.10
CA ASP A 58 -2.10 9.53 7.39
C ASP A 58 -1.19 9.94 6.22
N ASP A 59 -0.68 11.17 6.28
CA ASP A 59 0.21 11.72 5.26
C ASP A 59 1.48 10.88 5.07
N GLN A 60 2.04 10.34 6.15
CA GLN A 60 3.26 9.53 6.09
C GLN A 60 3.02 8.21 5.36
N PHE A 61 1.82 7.63 5.47
CA PHE A 61 1.45 6.42 4.73
C PHE A 61 1.34 6.69 3.23
N PHE A 62 0.76 7.83 2.85
CA PHE A 62 0.73 8.23 1.45
C PHE A 62 2.14 8.42 0.87
N ILE A 63 3.06 9.06 1.61
CA ILE A 63 4.47 9.22 1.21
C ILE A 63 5.15 7.86 1.01
N ASP A 64 4.88 6.90 1.90
CA ASP A 64 5.44 5.55 1.78
C ASP A 64 4.91 4.82 0.52
N ILE A 65 3.61 4.96 0.22
CA ILE A 65 3.01 4.44 -1.02
C ILE A 65 3.69 5.07 -2.24
N GLU A 66 3.78 6.40 -2.30
CA GLU A 66 4.37 7.12 -3.43
C GLU A 66 5.82 6.70 -3.67
N HIS A 67 6.60 6.56 -2.60
CA HIS A 67 7.98 6.09 -2.70
C HIS A 67 8.08 4.67 -3.28
N VAL A 68 7.25 3.73 -2.81
CA VAL A 68 7.27 2.35 -3.32
C VAL A 68 6.71 2.27 -4.74
N ALA A 69 5.64 3.01 -5.05
CA ALA A 69 5.05 3.13 -6.38
C ALA A 69 6.09 3.53 -7.43
N HIS A 70 6.90 4.56 -7.12
CA HIS A 70 8.01 4.98 -7.97
C HIS A 70 9.05 3.87 -8.21
N ILE A 71 9.33 3.05 -7.19
CA ILE A 71 10.33 1.97 -7.30
C ILE A 71 9.79 0.79 -8.13
N VAL A 72 8.51 0.44 -7.98
CA VAL A 72 7.87 -0.69 -8.68
C VAL A 72 7.29 -0.30 -10.05
N GLY A 73 7.32 0.99 -10.40
CA GLY A 73 6.84 1.50 -11.69
C GLY A 73 5.33 1.64 -11.78
N MET A 74 4.64 1.88 -10.65
CA MET A 74 3.20 2.16 -10.63
C MET A 74 2.94 3.62 -11.05
N PRO A 75 2.11 3.88 -12.07
CA PRO A 75 1.69 5.23 -12.47
C PRO A 75 1.03 6.03 -11.33
N GLU A 76 1.24 7.35 -11.28
CA GLU A 76 0.62 8.22 -10.27
C GLU A 76 -0.90 8.18 -10.28
N ASP A 77 -1.51 8.05 -11.46
CA ASP A 77 -2.97 7.97 -11.62
C ASP A 77 -3.57 6.75 -10.89
N ASP A 78 -2.78 5.69 -10.70
CA ASP A 78 -3.22 4.44 -10.06
C ASP A 78 -3.22 4.52 -8.52
N TYR A 79 -2.57 5.50 -7.89
CA TYR A 79 -2.54 5.63 -6.41
C TYR A 79 -2.81 7.02 -5.86
N SER A 80 -2.79 8.08 -6.69
CA SER A 80 -2.97 9.46 -6.24
C SER A 80 -4.33 9.72 -5.60
N HIS A 81 -5.35 8.91 -5.92
CA HIS A 81 -6.66 8.97 -5.30
C HIS A 81 -6.64 8.69 -3.79
N ILE A 82 -5.62 7.98 -3.27
CA ILE A 82 -5.41 7.78 -1.83
C ILE A 82 -5.27 9.12 -1.08
N LYS A 83 -4.84 10.20 -1.74
CA LYS A 83 -4.79 11.55 -1.14
C LYS A 83 -6.15 11.97 -0.57
N SER A 84 -7.27 11.51 -1.12
CA SER A 84 -8.60 11.83 -0.57
C SER A 84 -8.95 11.08 0.71
N LEU A 85 -8.21 10.02 1.05
CA LEU A 85 -8.40 9.21 2.26
C LEU A 85 -7.60 9.74 3.46
N ILE A 86 -6.71 10.71 3.22
CA ILE A 86 -5.88 11.32 4.27
C ILE A 86 -6.80 12.07 5.25
N LYS A 87 -6.74 11.68 6.52
CA LYS A 87 -7.39 12.42 7.61
C LYS A 87 -6.37 13.23 8.39
N HIS A 88 -6.58 14.54 8.44
CA HIS A 88 -5.90 15.38 9.42
C HIS A 88 -6.53 15.11 10.79
N ILE A 89 -5.75 14.50 11.70
CA ILE A 89 -6.12 14.45 13.11
C ILE A 89 -6.11 15.89 13.61
N GLN A 90 -7.30 16.44 13.92
CA GLN A 90 -7.48 17.74 14.55
C GLN A 90 -7.15 17.68 16.04
#